data_AF-A0A7V8EFW0-F1
#
_entry.id   AF-A0A7V8EFW0-F1
#
_cell.length_a   1.000
_cell.length_b   1.000
_cell.length_c   1.000
_cell.angle_alpha   90.00
_cell.angle_beta   90.00
_cell.angle_gamma   90.00
#
_symmetry.space_group_name_H-M   'P 1'
#
loop_
_entity.id
_entity.type
_entity.pdbx_description
1 polymer ?
#
loop_
_entity_poly.entity_id
_entity_poly.type
_entity_poly.pdbx_seq_one_letter_code
_entity_poly.pdbx_strand_id
1 'polypeptide(L)'
;MFKKLRKAALLLPIALVCAGCSSKYEPRESIVDEAKAQQKPKITAPQSVQERRAYEKGVQDVLIDMKGKMRARDRFTWEAPIIECGVQIPGRVVNGMLIPSHEECVQIAPGRFIEEAPTYLPALGKN
;
A
#
# COMPACT_ATOMS: atom_id res chain seq x y z
N MET A 1 19.78 37.32 41.24
CA MET A 1 19.60 37.25 39.76
C MET A 1 19.43 35.83 39.18
N PHE A 2 19.69 34.74 39.91
CA PHE A 2 19.66 33.37 39.36
C PHE A 2 18.27 32.76 39.05
N LYS A 3 17.17 33.24 39.66
CA LYS A 3 15.81 32.68 39.43
C LYS A 3 15.22 33.05 38.06
N LYS A 4 15.62 34.18 37.45
CA LYS A 4 15.15 34.60 36.12
C LYS A 4 15.86 33.83 34.99
N LEU A 5 17.15 33.52 35.17
CA LEU A 5 17.94 32.70 34.24
C LEU A 5 17.45 31.26 34.12
N ARG A 6 17.03 30.63 35.23
CA ARG A 6 16.48 29.26 35.19
C ARG A 6 15.16 29.15 34.41
N LYS A 7 14.30 30.18 34.47
CA LYS A 7 13.05 30.21 33.69
C LYS A 7 13.31 30.41 32.19
N ALA A 8 14.31 31.22 31.83
CA ALA A 8 14.71 31.42 30.44
C ALA A 8 15.36 30.16 29.82
N ALA A 9 16.17 29.43 30.59
CA ALA A 9 16.82 28.20 30.14
C ALA A 9 15.83 27.04 29.89
N LEU A 10 14.66 27.05 30.55
CA LEU A 10 13.65 26.01 30.40
C LEU A 10 12.65 26.31 29.26
N LEU A 11 12.49 27.58 28.89
CA LEU A 11 11.64 28.00 27.76
C LEU A 11 12.31 27.81 26.39
N LEU A 12 13.64 27.88 26.33
CA LEU A 12 14.41 27.68 25.11
C LEU A 12 14.27 26.29 24.47
N PRO A 13 14.35 25.17 25.21
CA PRO A 13 14.15 23.83 24.63
C PRO A 13 12.70 23.58 24.23
N ILE A 14 11.72 24.15 24.95
CA ILE A 14 10.29 24.02 24.61
C ILE A 14 10.00 24.75 23.28
N ALA A 15 10.58 25.93 23.06
CA ALA A 15 10.44 26.66 21.81
C ALA A 15 11.10 25.93 20.62
N LEU A 16 12.24 25.24 20.85
CA LEU A 16 12.93 24.44 19.83
C LEU A 16 12.14 23.18 19.43
N VAL A 17 11.50 22.50 20.40
CA VAL A 17 10.66 21.32 20.12
C VAL A 17 9.39 21.70 19.36
N CYS A 18 8.77 22.86 19.68
CA CYS A 18 7.60 23.34 18.93
C CYS A 18 7.94 23.85 17.52
N ALA A 19 9.15 24.40 17.30
CA ALA A 19 9.60 24.80 15.97
C ALA A 19 9.97 23.60 15.08
N GLY A 20 10.49 22.52 15.66
CA GLY A 20 10.84 21.29 14.93
C GLY A 20 9.66 20.51 14.37
N CYS A 21 8.47 20.65 14.97
CA CYS A 21 7.22 20.05 14.46
C CYS A 21 6.45 20.97 13.48
N SER A 22 6.92 22.19 13.25
CA SER A 22 6.31 23.17 12.34
C SER A 22 7.17 23.43 11.10
N SER A 23 8.18 22.60 10.81
CA SER A 23 8.77 22.61 9.47
C SER A 23 7.69 22.15 8.51
N LYS A 24 7.15 23.11 7.73
CA LYS A 24 6.37 22.77 6.54
C LYS A 24 7.24 21.84 5.72
N TYR A 25 6.70 20.67 5.41
CA TYR A 25 7.27 19.74 4.46
C TYR A 25 7.56 20.52 3.18
N GLU A 26 8.83 20.84 2.91
CA GLU A 26 9.25 21.31 1.61
C GLU A 26 9.14 20.09 0.69
N PRO A 27 8.20 20.09 -0.27
CA PRO A 27 8.10 19.01 -1.21
C PRO A 27 9.42 18.97 -1.97
N ARG A 28 10.10 17.83 -1.88
CA ARG A 28 11.20 17.45 -2.77
C ARG A 28 10.80 17.87 -4.18
N GLU A 29 11.60 18.71 -4.83
CA GLU A 29 11.33 19.23 -6.18
C GLU A 29 10.93 18.06 -7.07
N SER A 30 9.63 17.89 -7.29
CA SER A 30 9.16 16.91 -8.23
C SER A 30 9.62 17.41 -9.59
N ILE A 31 10.34 16.59 -10.33
CA ILE A 31 10.78 16.86 -11.71
C ILE A 31 9.57 17.10 -12.65
N VAL A 32 8.35 17.09 -12.13
CA VAL A 32 7.18 17.67 -12.77
C VAL A 32 7.28 19.18 -12.59
N ASP A 33 7.90 19.85 -13.57
CA ASP A 33 7.88 21.32 -13.72
C ASP A 33 6.45 21.82 -13.38
N GLU A 34 6.26 22.49 -12.24
CA GLU A 34 4.93 22.98 -11.85
C GLU A 34 4.36 23.95 -12.91
N ALA A 35 5.25 24.60 -13.66
CA ALA A 35 4.94 25.40 -14.84
C ALA A 35 4.29 24.58 -15.98
N LYS A 36 4.65 23.30 -16.16
CA LYS A 36 3.99 22.39 -17.11
C LYS A 36 2.69 21.82 -16.56
N ALA A 37 2.59 21.60 -15.24
CA ALA A 37 1.35 21.13 -14.60
C ALA A 37 0.21 22.18 -14.65
N GLN A 38 0.55 23.47 -14.65
CA GLN A 38 -0.42 24.56 -14.78
C GLN A 38 -0.98 24.73 -16.21
N GLN A 39 -0.29 24.21 -17.22
CA GLN A 39 -0.78 24.20 -18.59
C GLN A 39 -1.83 23.10 -18.75
N LYS A 40 -3.07 23.41 -18.35
CA LYS A 40 -4.21 22.55 -18.69
C LYS A 40 -4.27 22.45 -20.22
N PRO A 41 -4.04 21.27 -20.83
CA PRO A 41 -4.17 21.14 -22.27
C PRO A 41 -5.58 21.56 -22.66
N LYS A 42 -5.69 22.45 -23.64
CA LYS A 42 -6.99 22.94 -24.10
C LYS A 42 -7.69 21.80 -24.82
N ILE A 43 -8.62 21.13 -24.12
CA ILE A 43 -9.41 20.04 -24.69
C ILE A 43 -10.35 20.65 -25.73
N THR A 44 -9.97 20.59 -27.00
CA THR A 44 -10.81 21.01 -28.11
C THR A 44 -11.71 19.87 -28.55
N ALA A 45 -12.97 20.18 -28.84
CA ALA A 45 -13.87 19.19 -29.42
C ALA A 45 -13.36 18.74 -30.81
N PRO A 46 -13.48 17.45 -31.15
CA PRO A 46 -13.07 16.94 -32.46
C PRO A 46 -13.93 17.57 -33.55
N GLN A 47 -13.26 18.20 -34.53
CA GLN A 47 -13.94 18.93 -35.60
C GLN A 47 -14.26 18.02 -36.78
N SER A 48 -13.40 17.04 -37.07
CA SER A 48 -13.57 16.10 -38.17
C SER A 48 -14.22 14.77 -37.74
N VAL A 49 -14.83 14.06 -38.71
CA VAL A 49 -15.43 12.73 -38.47
C VAL A 49 -14.37 11.70 -38.09
N GLN A 50 -13.16 11.82 -38.63
CA GLN A 50 -12.05 10.94 -38.30
C GLN A 50 -11.55 11.15 -36.87
N GLU A 51 -11.42 12.41 -36.44
CA GLU A 51 -11.07 12.76 -35.05
C GLU A 51 -12.11 12.24 -34.06
N ARG A 52 -13.41 12.32 -34.39
CA ARG A 52 -14.48 11.78 -33.54
C ARG A 52 -14.33 10.27 -33.33
N ARG A 53 -14.10 9.51 -34.41
CA ARG A 53 -13.89 8.05 -34.32
C ARG A 53 -12.64 7.69 -33.52
N ALA A 54 -11.55 8.45 -33.72
CA ALA A 54 -10.32 8.25 -32.96
C ALA A 54 -10.51 8.57 -31.47
N TYR A 55 -11.26 9.63 -31.15
CA TYR A 55 -11.61 10.01 -29.79
C TYR A 55 -12.49 8.94 -29.11
N GLU A 56 -13.56 8.50 -29.78
CA GLU A 56 -14.45 7.44 -29.26
C GLU A 56 -13.68 6.14 -28.98
N LYS A 57 -12.83 5.73 -29.92
CA LYS A 57 -11.98 4.54 -29.73
C LYS A 57 -10.99 4.72 -28.58
N GLY A 58 -10.33 5.88 -28.49
CA GLY A 58 -9.40 6.18 -27.40
C GLY A 58 -10.07 6.17 -26.03
N VAL A 59 -11.28 6.73 -25.92
CA VAL A 59 -12.09 6.68 -24.69
C VAL A 59 -12.44 5.23 -24.35
N GLN A 60 -12.85 4.44 -25.35
CA GLN A 60 -13.15 3.02 -25.15
C GLN A 60 -11.94 2.22 -24.65
N ASP A 61 -10.76 2.43 -25.23
CA ASP A 61 -9.52 1.76 -24.84
C ASP A 61 -9.11 2.12 -23.40
N VAL A 62 -9.19 3.40 -23.02
CA VAL A 62 -8.92 3.86 -21.64
C VAL A 62 -9.91 3.26 -20.66
N LEU A 63 -11.20 3.21 -21.02
CA LEU A 63 -12.22 2.59 -20.18
C LEU A 63 -11.99 1.08 -20.01
N ILE A 64 -11.54 0.38 -21.05
CA ILE A 64 -11.19 -1.05 -20.98
C ILE A 64 -9.96 -1.25 -20.08
N ASP A 65 -8.94 -0.41 -20.20
CA ASP A 65 -7.73 -0.47 -19.36
C ASP A 65 -8.05 -0.18 -17.89
N MET A 66 -8.80 0.90 -17.60
CA MET A 66 -9.27 1.19 -16.25
C MET A 66 -10.15 0.07 -15.69
N LYS A 67 -11.03 -0.50 -16.52
CA LYS A 67 -11.84 -1.66 -16.19
C LYS A 67 -10.98 -2.90 -15.89
N GLY A 68 -9.85 -3.08 -16.57
CA GLY A 68 -8.86 -4.12 -16.29
C GLY A 68 -8.15 -3.89 -14.96
N LYS A 69 -7.66 -2.67 -14.73
CA LYS A 69 -6.98 -2.25 -13.49
C LYS A 69 -7.87 -2.31 -12.26
N MET A 70 -9.14 -1.92 -12.37
CA MET A 70 -10.13 -2.05 -11.29
C MET A 70 -10.51 -3.51 -10.99
N ARG A 71 -10.38 -4.41 -11.98
CA ARG A 71 -10.60 -5.85 -11.77
C ARG A 71 -9.36 -6.62 -11.38
N ALA A 72 -8.18 -6.04 -11.52
CA ALA A 72 -6.98 -6.53 -10.87
C ALA A 72 -7.07 -6.25 -9.36
N ARG A 73 -8.02 -6.93 -8.68
CA ARG A 73 -7.68 -7.40 -7.34
C ARG A 73 -6.45 -8.28 -7.49
N ASP A 74 -5.54 -8.23 -6.52
CA ASP A 74 -4.29 -8.99 -6.57
C ASP A 74 -4.61 -10.42 -7.00
N ARG A 75 -4.28 -10.76 -8.25
CA ARG A 75 -4.55 -12.10 -8.84
C ARG A 75 -4.04 -13.19 -7.91
N PHE A 76 -2.98 -12.85 -7.19
CA PHE A 76 -2.36 -13.63 -6.15
C PHE A 76 -2.68 -13.02 -4.80
N THR A 77 -3.50 -13.70 -4.00
CA THR A 77 -3.68 -13.33 -2.59
C THR A 77 -2.75 -14.15 -1.71
N TRP A 78 -2.17 -13.52 -0.70
CA TRP A 78 -1.30 -14.21 0.25
C TRP A 78 -2.16 -14.89 1.32
N GLU A 79 -2.11 -16.22 1.36
CA GLU A 79 -2.71 -17.04 2.40
C GLU A 79 -1.68 -17.23 3.52
N ALA A 80 -2.00 -16.78 4.74
CA ALA A 80 -1.11 -16.87 5.89
C ALA A 80 -0.84 -18.34 6.28
N PRO A 81 0.35 -18.67 6.81
CA PRO A 81 0.67 -20.02 7.25
C PRO A 81 -0.28 -20.48 8.37
N ILE A 82 -0.65 -21.75 8.33
CA ILE A 82 -1.44 -22.38 9.39
C ILE A 82 -0.48 -22.88 10.46
N ILE A 83 -0.60 -22.30 11.65
CA ILE A 83 0.18 -22.65 12.83
C ILE A 83 -0.79 -23.28 13.84
N GLU A 84 -0.51 -24.51 14.26
CA GLU A 84 -1.25 -25.17 15.34
C GLU A 84 -0.40 -25.16 16.60
N CYS A 85 -0.98 -24.64 17.68
CA CYS A 85 -0.37 -24.58 19.00
C CYS A 85 -0.92 -25.69 19.89
N GLY A 86 -0.10 -26.22 20.79
CA GLY A 86 -0.49 -27.33 21.68
C GLY A 86 -0.15 -28.71 21.12
N VAL A 87 0.68 -28.80 20.07
CA VAL A 87 1.18 -30.09 19.59
C VAL A 87 2.19 -30.63 20.59
N GLN A 88 1.91 -31.79 21.16
CA GLN A 88 2.79 -32.41 22.14
C GLN A 88 3.95 -33.13 21.45
N ILE A 89 5.15 -32.55 21.57
CA ILE A 89 6.36 -33.10 21.00
C ILE A 89 6.95 -34.11 21.99
N PRO A 90 7.23 -35.36 21.56
CA PRO A 90 7.86 -36.35 22.43
C PRO A 90 9.27 -35.89 22.81
N GLY A 91 9.67 -36.20 24.04
CA GLY A 91 11.02 -35.91 24.52
C GLY A 91 12.07 -36.60 23.64
N ARG A 92 13.15 -35.88 23.33
CA ARG A 92 14.25 -36.38 22.48
C ARG A 92 15.60 -35.96 23.03
N VAL A 93 16.61 -36.79 22.77
CA VAL A 93 18.00 -36.44 23.07
C VAL A 93 18.64 -35.93 21.80
N VAL A 94 19.04 -34.65 21.79
CA VAL A 94 19.76 -34.03 20.66
C VAL A 94 21.07 -33.50 21.18
N ASN A 95 22.19 -33.87 20.52
CA ASN A 95 23.54 -33.44 20.89
C ASN A 95 23.90 -33.70 22.38
N GLY A 96 23.46 -34.84 22.93
CA GLY A 96 23.73 -35.22 24.31
C GLY A 96 22.90 -34.50 25.38
N MET A 97 21.97 -33.62 24.99
CA MET A 97 21.06 -32.93 25.89
C MET A 97 19.64 -33.50 25.75
N LEU A 98 18.98 -33.77 26.88
CA LEU A 98 17.59 -34.22 26.92
C LEU A 98 16.66 -33.01 26.79
N ILE A 99 15.88 -32.98 25.72
CA ILE A 99 14.76 -32.06 25.56
C ILE A 99 13.52 -32.81 26.08
N PRO A 100 12.90 -32.38 27.20
CA PRO A 100 11.72 -33.05 27.76
C PRO A 100 10.51 -32.89 26.84
N SER A 101 9.46 -33.69 27.06
CA SER A 101 8.20 -33.51 26.36
C SER A 101 7.61 -32.14 26.67
N HIS A 102 7.27 -31.40 25.62
CA HIS A 102 6.70 -30.05 25.74
C HIS A 102 5.68 -29.82 24.63
N GLU A 103 4.85 -28.80 24.84
CA GLU A 103 3.94 -28.30 23.82
C GLU A 103 4.63 -27.16 23.07
N GLU A 104 4.58 -27.22 21.75
CA GLU A 104 5.12 -26.17 20.88
C GLU A 104 4.10 -25.84 19.79
N CYS A 105 4.22 -24.63 19.23
CA CYS A 105 3.47 -24.25 18.03
C CYS A 105 4.23 -24.73 16.81
N VAL A 106 3.61 -25.60 16.01
CA VAL A 106 4.23 -26.15 14.80
C VAL A 106 3.51 -25.60 13.59
N GLN A 107 4.27 -25.22 12.58
CA GLN A 107 3.75 -24.81 11.29
C GLN A 107 3.34 -26.05 10.49
N ILE A 108 2.02 -26.20 10.25
CA ILE A 108 1.48 -27.33 9.47
C ILE A 108 1.57 -27.05 7.99
N ALA A 109 1.27 -25.81 7.60
CA ALA A 109 1.26 -25.38 6.22
C ALA A 109 2.07 -24.09 6.04
N PRO A 110 2.96 -24.02 5.04
CA PRO A 110 3.59 -22.77 4.65
C PRO A 110 2.55 -21.79 4.11
N GLY A 111 2.77 -20.50 4.35
CA GLY A 111 2.02 -19.47 3.66
C GLY A 111 2.30 -19.56 2.16
N ARG A 112 1.29 -19.26 1.34
CA ARG A 112 1.39 -19.39 -0.11
C ARG A 112 0.58 -18.31 -0.81
N PHE A 113 0.99 -18.00 -2.04
CA PHE A 113 0.16 -17.23 -2.94
C PHE A 113 -0.86 -18.17 -3.59
N ILE A 114 -2.14 -17.81 -3.49
CA ILE A 114 -3.23 -18.49 -4.18
C ILE A 114 -3.72 -17.62 -5.32
N GLU A 115 -3.99 -18.23 -6.47
CA GLU A 115 -4.70 -17.55 -7.55
C GLU A 115 -6.19 -17.55 -7.22
N GLU A 116 -6.77 -16.39 -6.96
CA GLU A 116 -8.23 -16.29 -6.83
C GLU A 116 -8.88 -16.55 -8.19
N ALA A 117 -9.87 -17.45 -8.21
CA ALA A 117 -10.62 -17.74 -9.42
C ALA A 117 -11.23 -16.43 -9.97
N PRO A 118 -11.19 -16.19 -11.29
CA PRO A 118 -11.73 -14.97 -11.85
C PRO A 118 -13.20 -14.85 -11.47
N THR A 119 -13.56 -13.83 -10.69
CA THR A 119 -14.95 -13.55 -10.37
C THR A 119 -15.65 -13.11 -11.66
N TYR A 120 -16.40 -14.02 -12.28
CA TYR A 120 -17.26 -13.69 -13.41
C TYR A 120 -18.40 -12.82 -12.90
N LEU A 121 -18.56 -11.63 -13.51
CA LEU A 121 -19.76 -10.83 -13.28
C LEU A 121 -20.97 -11.61 -13.85
N PRO A 122 -22.12 -11.66 -13.15
CA PRO A 122 -23.36 -12.00 -13.83
C PRO A 122 -23.51 -11.03 -15.01
N ALA A 123 -23.83 -11.56 -16.19
CA ALA A 123 -23.94 -10.77 -17.41
C ALA A 123 -24.84 -9.56 -17.13
N LEU A 124 -24.26 -8.35 -17.20
CA LEU A 124 -25.03 -7.11 -17.15
C LEU A 124 -25.99 -7.15 -18.33
N GLY A 125 -27.27 -7.43 -18.06
CA GLY A 125 -28.31 -7.62 -19.07
C GLY A 125 -29.08 -8.94 -19.03
N LYS A 126 -28.93 -9.79 -18.01
CA LYS A 126 -30.03 -10.72 -17.68
C LYS A 126 -31.13 -9.95 -16.96
N ASN A 127 -32.11 -9.52 -17.75
CA ASN A 127 -33.41 -9.02 -17.27
C ASN A 127 -34.10 -10.03 -16.35
#